data_AF-A0A950FCN2-F1
#
_entry.id   AF-A0A950FCN2-F1
#
_cell.length_a   1.000
_cell.length_b   1.000
_cell.length_c   1.000
_cell.angle_alpha   90.00
_cell.angle_beta   90.00
_cell.angle_gamma   90.00
#
_symmetry.space_group_name_H-M   'P 1'
#
loop_
_entity.id
_entity.type
_entity.pdbx_description
1 polymer ?
#
loop_
_entity_poly.entity_id
_entity_poly.type
_entity_poly.pdbx_seq_one_letter_code
_entity_poly.pdbx_strand_id
1 'polypeptide(L)' 'MGGQVGVIGHIEIGEGSVIAAGSKVIGSLAPRSFVSGDYALPHRENLEQKVLLRKLPKLFDQVRTLMNALDELRKTT' A
#
# COMPACT_ATOMS: atom_id res chain seq x y z
N MET A 1 -6.76 -18.35 -7.44
CA MET A 1 -6.24 -17.02 -7.82
C MET A 1 -7.35 -16.26 -8.55
N GLY A 2 -7.39 -14.93 -8.44
CA GLY A 2 -8.33 -14.08 -9.20
C GLY A 2 -7.90 -13.87 -10.65
N GLY A 3 -8.77 -13.25 -11.45
CA GLY A 3 -8.47 -12.92 -12.84
C GLY A 3 -7.33 -11.91 -12.99
N GLN A 4 -6.57 -12.00 -14.08
CA GLN A 4 -5.46 -11.08 -14.41
C GLN A 4 -4.37 -10.98 -13.32
N VAL A 5 -4.13 -12.05 -12.56
CA VAL A 5 -2.99 -12.12 -11.64
C VAL A 5 -1.71 -12.38 -12.43
N GLY A 6 -0.66 -11.60 -12.15
CA GLY A 6 0.69 -11.84 -12.63
C GLY A 6 1.56 -12.41 -11.50
N VAL A 7 2.37 -13.42 -11.81
CA VAL A 7 3.30 -14.09 -10.88
C VAL A 7 4.65 -14.18 -11.57
N ILE A 8 5.73 -13.79 -10.88
CA ILE A 8 7.08 -13.96 -11.43
C ILE A 8 7.51 -15.43 -11.43
N GLY A 9 8.56 -15.76 -12.17
CA GLY A 9 9.16 -17.10 -12.13
C GLY A 9 9.92 -17.38 -10.82
N HIS A 10 10.24 -18.65 -10.58
CA HIS A 10 11.08 -19.11 -9.47
C HIS A 10 10.58 -18.77 -8.05
N ILE A 11 9.26 -18.75 -7.86
CA ILE A 11 8.64 -18.59 -6.55
C ILE A 11 7.61 -19.68 -6.30
N GLU A 12 7.33 -19.93 -5.02
CA GLU A 12 6.36 -20.91 -4.58
C GLU A 12 5.09 -20.22 -4.09
N ILE A 13 3.93 -20.72 -4.51
CA ILE A 13 2.65 -20.28 -3.99
C ILE A 13 2.10 -21.37 -3.10
N GLY A 14 2.11 -21.13 -1.79
CA GLY A 14 1.62 -22.08 -0.82
C GLY A 14 0.14 -22.44 -1.02
N GLU A 15 -0.18 -23.69 -0.74
CA GLU A 15 -1.53 -24.24 -0.94
C GLU A 15 -2.61 -23.44 -0.18
N GLY A 16 -3.77 -23.29 -0.81
CA GLY A 16 -4.90 -22.57 -0.24
C GLY A 16 -4.72 -21.04 -0.21
N SER A 17 -3.67 -20.50 -0.82
CA SER A 17 -3.49 -19.05 -0.92
C SER A 17 -4.53 -18.40 -1.83
N VAL A 18 -5.04 -17.26 -1.38
CA VAL A 18 -5.96 -16.40 -2.12
C VAL A 18 -5.19 -15.19 -2.63
N ILE A 19 -5.25 -14.97 -3.94
CA ILE A 19 -4.58 -13.84 -4.61
C ILE A 19 -5.67 -13.06 -5.32
N ALA A 20 -5.90 -11.81 -4.91
CA ALA A 20 -6.96 -10.98 -5.48
C ALA A 20 -6.70 -10.67 -6.97
N ALA A 21 -7.76 -10.43 -7.73
CA ALA A 21 -7.66 -10.11 -9.16
C ALA A 21 -6.74 -8.90 -9.42
N GLY A 22 -6.01 -8.93 -10.54
CA GLY A 22 -5.09 -7.86 -10.95
C GLY A 22 -3.82 -7.73 -10.12
N SER A 23 -3.53 -8.66 -9.21
CA SER A 23 -2.33 -8.57 -8.35
C SER A 23 -1.06 -8.98 -9.08
N LYS A 24 0.09 -8.41 -8.68
CA LYS A 24 1.43 -8.76 -9.20
C LYS A 24 2.28 -9.36 -8.08
N VAL A 25 2.49 -10.67 -8.10
CA VAL A 25 3.22 -11.41 -7.06
C VAL A 25 4.69 -11.51 -7.43
N ILE A 26 5.55 -10.93 -6.59
CA ILE A 26 7.00 -10.85 -6.81
C ILE A 26 7.83 -11.66 -5.80
N GLY A 27 7.17 -12.48 -4.98
CA GLY A 27 7.82 -13.30 -3.96
C GLY A 27 6.97 -14.51 -3.58
N SER A 28 7.59 -15.53 -2.99
CA SER A 28 6.90 -16.74 -2.54
C SER A 28 5.87 -16.42 -1.45
N LEU A 29 4.77 -17.16 -1.45
CA LEU A 29 3.70 -17.03 -0.47
C LEU A 29 3.64 -18.28 0.41
N ALA A 30 3.50 -18.08 1.72
CA ALA A 30 3.20 -19.17 2.65
C ALA A 30 1.82 -19.77 2.35
N PRO A 31 1.54 -21.03 2.73
CA PRO A 31 0.20 -21.60 2.59
C PRO A 31 -0.87 -20.74 3.25
N ARG A 32 -2.07 -20.72 2.65
CA ARG A 32 -3.24 -19.95 3.11
C ARG A 32 -3.02 -18.44 3.22
N SER A 33 -2.05 -17.89 2.49
CA SER A 33 -1.84 -16.44 2.41
C SER A 33 -3.00 -15.77 1.69
N PHE A 34 -3.43 -14.59 2.15
CA PHE A 34 -4.35 -13.74 1.41
C PHE A 34 -3.67 -12.42 1.03
N VAL A 35 -3.38 -12.25 -0.26
CA VAL A 35 -2.61 -11.11 -0.77
C VAL A 35 -3.32 -10.36 -1.89
N SER A 36 -2.95 -9.09 -2.10
CA SER A 36 -3.50 -8.26 -3.17
C SER A 36 -2.59 -7.08 -3.54
N GLY A 37 -2.81 -6.51 -4.72
CA GLY A 37 -2.19 -5.26 -5.15
C GLY A 37 -1.04 -5.44 -6.14
N ASP A 38 -0.56 -4.31 -6.66
CA ASP A 38 0.70 -4.25 -7.39
C ASP A 38 1.83 -4.38 -6.39
N TYR A 39 2.70 -5.37 -6.60
CA TYR A 39 3.62 -5.88 -5.57
C TYR A 39 2.82 -6.46 -4.40
N ALA A 40 2.27 -7.66 -4.61
CA ALA A 40 1.28 -8.26 -3.73
C ALA A 40 1.76 -8.32 -2.27
N LEU A 41 0.96 -7.71 -1.38
CA LEU A 41 1.14 -7.68 0.07
C LEU A 41 -0.03 -8.38 0.75
N PRO A 42 0.08 -8.76 2.04
CA PRO A 42 -1.08 -9.16 2.83
C PRO A 42 -2.25 -8.21 2.62
N HIS A 43 -3.43 -8.75 2.33
CA HIS A 43 -4.55 -7.97 1.82
C HIS A 43 -4.91 -6.77 2.71
N ARG A 44 -4.84 -6.97 4.04
CA ARG A 44 -5.08 -5.93 5.04
C ARG A 44 -4.07 -4.77 4.92
N GLU A 45 -2.78 -5.08 4.80
CA GLU A 45 -1.72 -4.08 4.68
C GLU A 45 -1.89 -3.26 3.39
N ASN A 46 -2.24 -3.91 2.27
CA ASN A 46 -2.53 -3.21 1.02
C ASN A 46 -3.74 -2.24 1.15
N LEU A 47 -4.78 -2.62 1.89
CA LEU A 47 -5.92 -1.73 2.15
C LEU A 47 -5.52 -0.54 3.02
N GLU A 48 -4.72 -0.77 4.06
CA GLU A 48 -4.21 0.28 4.94
C GLU A 48 -3.34 1.28 4.15
N GLN A 49 -2.45 0.79 3.29
CA GLN A 49 -1.66 1.63 2.38
C GLN A 49 -2.53 2.47 1.43
N LYS A 50 -3.56 1.87 0.82
CA LYS A 50 -4.52 2.60 -0.05
C LYS A 50 -5.25 3.71 0.71
N VAL A 51 -5.62 3.47 1.97
CA VAL A 51 -6.25 4.49 2.81
C VAL A 51 -5.28 5.65 3.08
N LEU A 52 -4.01 5.36 3.36
CA LEU A 52 -2.98 6.39 3.59
C LEU A 52 -2.70 7.19 2.33
N LEU A 53 -2.55 6.53 1.17
CA LEU A 53 -2.38 7.18 -0.12
C LEU A 53 -3.55 8.13 -0.43
N ARG A 54 -4.79 7.71 -0.15
CA ARG A 54 -5.97 8.57 -0.31
C ARG A 54 -5.97 9.78 0.63
N LYS A 55 -5.36 9.67 1.82
CA LYS A 55 -5.24 10.76 2.80
C LYS A 55 -4.05 11.69 2.52
N LEU A 56 -3.13 11.30 1.64
CA LEU A 56 -1.89 12.03 1.37
C LEU A 56 -2.09 13.50 0.94
N PRO A 57 -3.06 13.85 0.06
CA PRO A 57 -3.30 15.25 -0.29
C PRO A 57 -3.68 16.12 0.91
N LYS A 58 -4.57 15.62 1.77
CA LYS A 58 -4.96 16.32 3.00
C LYS A 58 -3.77 16.51 3.94
N LEU A 59 -2.89 15.52 4.02
CA LEU A 59 -1.67 15.63 4.82
C LEU A 59 -0.75 16.74 4.29
N PHE A 60 -0.60 16.87 2.97
CA PHE A 60 0.16 17.98 2.37
C PHE A 60 -0.42 19.34 2.73
N ASP A 61 -1.74 19.51 2.68
CA ASP A 61 -2.39 20.78 3.08
C ASP A 61 -2.17 21.10 4.56
N GLN A 62 -2.26 20.09 5.42
CA GLN A 62 -1.99 20.24 6.85
C GLN A 62 -0.53 20.64 7.11
N VAL A 63 0.43 19.99 6.45
CA VAL A 63 1.84 20.34 6.56
C VAL A 63 2.10 21.76 6.07
N ARG A 64 1.52 22.17 4.94
CA ARG A 64 1.64 23.54 4.41
C ARG A 64 1.08 24.57 5.38
N THR A 65 -0.08 24.29 5.99
CA THR A 65 -0.70 25.17 6.99
C THR A 65 0.21 25.35 8.21
N LEU A 66 0.81 24.25 8.68
CA LEU A 66 1.76 24.28 9.80
C LEU A 66 3.04 25.06 9.46
N MET A 67 3.57 24.91 8.25
CA MET A 67 4.74 25.68 7.78
C MET A 67 4.45 27.18 7.77
N ASN A 68 3.32 27.60 7.21
CA ASN A 68 2.93 29.03 7.19
C ASN A 68 2.78 29.59 8.61
N ALA A 69 2.14 28.84 9.52
CA ALA A 69 1.97 29.27 10.90
C ALA A 69 3.31 29.43 11.63
N LEU A 70 4.28 28.55 11.35
CA LEU A 70 5.63 28.64 11.91
C LEU A 70 6.39 29.87 11.41
N ASP A 71 6.25 30.20 10.12
CA ASP A 71 6.88 31.38 9.53
C ASP A 71 6.33 32.68 10.12
N GLU A 72 5.02 32.78 10.35
CA GLU A 72 4.42 33.95 11.00
C GLU A 72 4.86 34.11 12.46
N LEU A 73 4.96 32.99 13.20
CA LEU A 73 5.43 33.01 14.59
C LEU A 73 6.88 33.55 14.68
N ARG A 74 7.74 33.14 13.73
CA ARG A 74 9.14 33.57 13.66
C ARG A 74 9.32 35.04 13.31
N LYS A 75 8.36 35.67 12.60
CA LYS A 75 8.42 37.12 12.30
C LYS A 75 8.08 38.00 13.50
N THR A 76 7.38 37.44 14.48
CA THR A 76 6.88 38.18 15.66
C THR A 76 7.92 38.20 16.80
N THR A 77 8.94 37.34 16.73
CA THR A 77 10.09 37.29 17.66
C THR A 77 11.28 38.01 17.05
#